data_AF-A0A242CVW7-F1
#
_entry.id   AF-A0A242CVW7-F1
#
_cell.length_a   1.000
_cell.length_b   1.000
_cell.length_c   1.000
_cell.angle_alpha   90.00
_cell.angle_beta   90.00
_cell.angle_gamma   90.00
#
_symmetry.space_group_name_H-M   'P 1'
#
loop_
_entity.id
_entity.type
_entity.pdbx_description
1 polymer ?
#
loop_
_entity_poly.entity_id
_entity_poly.type
_entity_poly.pdbx_seq_one_letter_code
_entity_poly.pdbx_strand_id
1 'polypeptide(L)' 'MKKDDGGSLAIGLSLGLIFGLLFDNLALGMALGVALGASGAFAIKKKKTK' A
#
# COMPACT_ATOMS: atom_id res chain seq x y z
N MET A 1 -7.71 -10.04 -18.39
CA MET A 1 -6.94 -10.29 -17.15
C MET A 1 -7.16 -9.09 -16.24
N LYS A 2 -7.87 -9.29 -15.12
CA LYS A 2 -8.09 -8.24 -14.13
C LYS A 2 -6.72 -7.73 -13.68
N LYS A 3 -6.47 -6.44 -13.88
CA LYS A 3 -5.31 -5.80 -13.29
C LYS A 3 -5.64 -5.76 -11.81
N ASP A 4 -5.01 -6.64 -11.03
CA ASP A 4 -5.27 -6.73 -9.58
C ASP A 4 -4.67 -5.48 -8.90
N ASP A 5 -5.29 -4.33 -9.17
CA ASP A 5 -4.92 -3.01 -8.66
C ASP A 5 -5.07 -2.93 -7.12
N GLY A 6 -5.65 -3.96 -6.50
CA GLY A 6 -5.72 -4.11 -5.04
C GLY A 6 -4.39 -4.46 -4.38
N GLY A 7 -3.38 -4.93 -5.12
CA GLY A 7 -2.09 -5.34 -4.55
C GLY A 7 -1.31 -4.18 -3.92
N SER A 8 -1.26 -3.01 -4.58
CA SER A 8 -0.60 -1.83 -4.03
C SER A 8 -1.36 -1.25 -2.83
N LEU A 9 -2.69 -1.32 -2.85
CA LEU A 9 -3.55 -0.87 -1.75
C LEU A 9 -3.33 -1.72 -0.49
N ALA A 10 -3.27 -3.05 -0.64
CA ALA A 10 -3.02 -3.98 0.46
C ALA A 10 -1.63 -3.75 1.10
N ILE A 11 -0.60 -3.52 0.28
CA ILE A 11 0.76 -3.19 0.76
C ILE A 11 0.76 -1.84 1.50
N GLY A 12 0.11 -0.83 0.94
CA GLY A 12 -0.02 0.49 1.56
C GLY A 12 -0.72 0.42 2.92
N LEU A 13 -1.83 -0.33 3.02
CA LEU A 13 -2.56 -0.53 4.28
C LEU A 13 -1.73 -1.28 5.34
N SER A 14 -1.03 -2.36 4.97
CA SER A 14 -0.16 -3.08 5.91
C SER A 14 0.98 -2.19 6.42
N LEU A 15 1.64 -1.42 5.55
CA LEU A 15 2.68 -0.49 5.96
C LEU A 15 2.10 0.63 6.85
N GLY A 16 0.95 1.18 6.47
CA GLY A 16 0.28 2.22 7.26
C GLY A 16 -0.12 1.77 8.65
N LEU A 17 -0.58 0.53 8.79
CA LEU A 17 -0.87 -0.08 10.10
C LEU A 17 0.41 -0.24 10.93
N ILE A 18 1.48 -0.77 10.35
CA ILE A 18 2.76 -0.97 11.07
C ILE A 18 3.33 0.37 11.53
N PHE A 19 3.40 1.36 10.64
CA PHE A 19 3.89 2.70 11.00
C PHE A 19 2.95 3.42 11.98
N GLY A 20 1.63 3.26 11.83
CA GLY A 20 0.65 3.83 12.74
C GLY A 20 0.78 3.29 14.16
N LEU A 21 1.07 2.00 14.31
CA LEU A 21 1.34 1.39 15.61
C LEU A 21 2.72 1.78 16.16
N LEU A 22 3.76 1.87 15.32
CA LEU A 22 5.11 2.28 15.73
C LEU A 22 5.17 3.71 16.28
N PHE A 23 4.44 4.64 15.67
CA PHE A 23 4.39 6.04 16.10
C PHE A 23 3.29 6.32 17.14
N ASP A 24 2.60 5.27 17.61
CA ASP A 24 1.41 5.39 18.47
C ASP A 24 0.34 6.35 17.88
N ASN A 25 0.35 6.49 16.56
CA ASN A 25 -0.50 7.40 15.81
C ASN A 25 -1.10 6.69 14.61
N LEU A 26 -2.10 5.85 14.90
CA LEU A 26 -2.78 5.03 13.90
C LEU A 26 -3.39 5.87 12.78
N ALA A 27 -3.90 7.07 13.10
CA ALA A 27 -4.51 7.97 12.13
C ALA A 27 -3.50 8.44 11.07
N LEU A 28 -2.30 8.84 11.51
CA LEU A 28 -1.24 9.32 10.62
C LEU A 28 -0.66 8.15 9.79
N GLY A 29 -0.48 6.98 10.41
CA GLY A 29 -0.08 5.76 9.72
C GLY A 29 -1.09 5.32 8.64
N MET A 30 -2.39 5.28 8.98
CA MET A 30 -3.45 4.96 8.02
C MET A 30 -3.56 5.98 6.89
N ALA A 31 -3.50 7.28 7.19
CA ALA A 31 -3.56 8.33 6.18
C ALA A 31 -2.43 8.18 5.15
N LEU A 32 -1.20 7.94 5.62
CA LEU A 32 -0.05 7.68 4.75
C LEU A 32 -0.18 6.34 4.00
N GLY A 33 -0.60 5.27 4.68
CA GLY A 33 -0.77 3.96 4.08
C GLY A 33 -1.82 3.93 2.96
N VAL A 34 -2.96 4.59 3.17
CA VAL A 34 -3.99 4.76 2.14
C VAL A 34 -3.49 5.64 1.00
N ALA A 35 -2.82 6.77 1.29
CA ALA A 35 -2.29 7.64 0.23
C ALA A 35 -1.24 6.93 -0.64
N LEU A 36 -0.31 6.19 -0.04
CA LEU A 36 0.74 5.43 -0.75
C LEU A 36 0.16 4.20 -1.48
N GLY A 37 -0.83 3.54 -0.89
CA GLY A 37 -1.50 2.40 -1.51
C GLY A 37 -2.39 2.79 -2.69
N ALA A 38 -3.15 3.87 -2.56
CA ALA A 38 -4.08 4.39 -3.57
C ALA A 38 -3.35 5.10 -4.71
N SER A 39 -2.22 5.77 -4.45
CA SER A 39 -1.37 6.33 -5.50
C SER A 39 -0.70 5.27 -6.37
N GLY A 40 -0.75 4.00 -5.98
CA GLY A 40 -0.10 2.92 -6.72
C GLY A 40 1.43 2.97 -6.60
N ALA A 41 1.97 3.62 -5.56
CA ALA A 41 3.42 3.71 -5.32
C ALA A 41 4.09 2.32 -5.28
N PHE A 42 3.34 1.31 -4.82
CA PHE A 42 3.79 -0.08 -4.76
C PHE A 42 3.25 -0.95 -5.90
N ALA A 43 2.85 -0.37 -7.03
CA ALA A 43 2.41 -1.13 -8.19
C ALA A 43 3.54 -2.01 -8.71
N ILE A 44 3.52 -3.29 -8.33
CA ILE A 44 4.50 -4.28 -8.78
C ILE A 44 4.25 -4.51 -10.28
N LYS A 45 5.09 -3.89 -11.12
CA LYS A 45 5.10 -4.14 -12.55
C LYS A 45 5.54 -5.59 -12.77
N LYS A 46 4.59 -6.51 -12.93
CA LYS A 46 4.88 -7.88 -13.37
C LYS A 46 5.71 -7.79 -14.66
N LYS A 47 7.00 -8.10 -14.58
CA LYS A 47 7.80 -8.41 -15.77
C LYS A 47 7.13 -9.65 -16.39
N LYS A 48 6.48 -9.47 -17.55
CA LYS A 48 6.17 -10.60 -18.42
C LYS A 48 7.51 -11.19 -18.83
N THR A 49 7.92 -12.28 -18.18
CA THR A 49 8.92 -13.17 -18.75
C THR A 49 8.26 -13.79 -19.98
N LYS A 50 8.88 -13.58 -21.14
CA LYS A 50 8.43 -14.08 -22.43
C LYS A 50 8.91 -15.51 -22.60
#